data_AF-A0A9N9JYD0-F1
#
_entry.id   AF-A0A9N9JYD0-F1
#
_cell.length_a   1.000
_cell.length_b   1.000
_cell.length_c   1.000
_cell.angle_alpha   90.00
_cell.angle_beta   90.00
_cell.angle_gamma   90.00
#
_symmetry.space_group_name_H-M   'P 1'
#
loop_
_entity.id
_entity.type
_entity.pdbx_description
1 polymer ?
#
loop_
_entity_poly.entity_id
_entity_poly.type
_entity_poly.pdbx_seq_one_letter_code
_entity_poly.pdbx_strand_id
1 'polypeptide(L)'
;QRPQVKWQKSTGISTIKTHFRKYHVDIYNQIELELKKNKTVQPYRIDNEAKIKLVKDLSFVELIEELDEWYRLPSRQTISNQIEAIYQNQKLLLKNFLKTIRKLAIITDSWTACNNSNYMSITLYWINDNWNAPLLKMIIRD
;
A
#
# COMPACT_ATOMS: atom_id res chain seq x y z
N GLN A 1 -6.97 -29.17 39.25
CA GLN A 1 -6.32 -27.95 38.73
C GLN A 1 -6.24 -28.08 37.21
N ARG A 2 -6.86 -27.18 36.42
CA ARG A 2 -6.84 -27.25 34.95
C ARG A 2 -5.57 -26.60 34.39
N PRO A 3 -4.94 -27.14 33.34
CA PRO A 3 -3.75 -26.55 32.74
C PRO A 3 -4.09 -25.23 32.04
N GLN A 4 -3.26 -24.21 32.28
CA GLN A 4 -3.36 -22.91 31.62
C GLN A 4 -2.91 -23.04 30.16
N VAL A 5 -3.85 -22.89 29.21
CA VAL A 5 -3.53 -22.82 27.79
C VAL A 5 -2.90 -21.46 27.50
N LYS A 6 -1.60 -21.46 27.20
CA LYS A 6 -0.86 -20.27 26.75
C LYS A 6 -1.35 -19.93 25.32
N TRP A 7 -2.25 -18.98 25.20
CA TRP A 7 -2.59 -18.40 23.91
C TRP A 7 -1.36 -17.66 23.36
N GLN A 8 -0.66 -18.26 22.39
CA GLN A 8 0.24 -17.48 21.55
C GLN A 8 -0.63 -16.56 20.67
N LYS A 9 -0.22 -15.30 20.54
CA LYS A 9 -0.86 -14.35 19.62
C LYS A 9 -0.73 -14.90 18.20
N SER A 10 -1.78 -15.55 17.71
CA SER A 10 -1.89 -15.91 16.29
C SER A 10 -2.00 -14.61 15.51
N THR A 11 -0.92 -14.21 14.83
CA THR A 11 -1.00 -13.26 13.73
C THR A 11 -1.75 -13.96 12.60
N GLY A 12 -3.07 -13.78 12.55
CA GLY A 12 -4.03 -14.54 11.72
C GLY A 12 -3.80 -14.54 10.20
N ILE A 13 -2.75 -13.88 9.73
CA ILE A 13 -2.34 -13.83 8.31
C ILE A 13 -1.25 -14.86 8.02
N SER A 14 -0.40 -15.20 9.00
CA SER A 14 0.75 -16.09 8.81
C SER A 14 0.31 -17.51 8.42
N THR A 15 -0.76 -18.01 9.02
CA THR A 15 -1.30 -19.36 8.76
C THR A 15 -1.91 -19.48 7.37
N ILE A 16 -2.71 -18.49 6.95
CA ILE A 16 -3.33 -18.46 5.61
C ILE A 16 -2.25 -18.31 4.54
N LYS A 17 -1.30 -17.39 4.73
CA LYS A 17 -0.18 -17.21 3.80
C LYS A 17 0.65 -18.49 3.66
N THR A 18 0.89 -19.20 4.76
CA THR A 18 1.62 -20.48 4.76
C THR A 18 0.83 -21.58 4.07
N HIS A 19 -0.48 -21.68 4.30
CA HIS A 19 -1.36 -22.65 3.64
C HIS A 19 -1.41 -22.42 2.12
N PHE A 20 -1.66 -21.19 1.68
CA PHE A 20 -1.68 -20.84 0.26
C PHE A 20 -0.34 -21.09 -0.43
N ARG A 21 0.76 -20.74 0.24
CA ARG A 21 2.11 -21.01 -0.29
C ARG A 21 2.43 -22.51 -0.37
N LYS A 22 1.78 -23.36 0.41
CA LYS A 22 2.05 -24.81 0.45
C LYS A 22 1.14 -25.61 -0.48
N TYR A 23 -0.14 -25.26 -0.56
CA TYR A 23 -1.15 -26.04 -1.28
C TYR A 23 -1.65 -25.37 -2.56
N HIS A 24 -1.37 -24.07 -2.75
CA HIS A 24 -1.83 -23.27 -3.90
C HIS A 24 -0.67 -22.46 -4.49
N VAL A 25 0.47 -23.12 -4.72
CA VAL A 25 1.75 -22.49 -5.13
C VAL A 25 1.60 -21.67 -6.40
N ASP A 26 0.91 -22.19 -7.40
CA ASP A 26 0.76 -21.53 -8.70
C ASP A 26 -0.04 -20.24 -8.59
N ILE A 27 -1.16 -20.29 -7.85
CA ILE A 27 -2.01 -19.13 -7.55
C ILE A 27 -1.22 -18.11 -6.72
N TYR A 28 -0.47 -18.56 -5.71
CA TYR A 28 0.36 -17.69 -4.87
C TYR A 28 1.43 -16.96 -5.69
N ASN A 29 2.13 -17.68 -6.57
CA ASN A 29 3.18 -17.12 -7.43
C ASN A 29 2.59 -16.15 -8.46
N GLN A 30 1.43 -16.45 -9.03
CA GLN A 30 0.73 -15.58 -9.96
C GLN A 30 0.31 -14.27 -9.28
N ILE A 31 -0.26 -14.35 -8.07
CA ILE A 31 -0.60 -13.16 -7.27
C ILE A 31 0.67 -12.35 -6.94
N GLU A 32 1.77 -13.00 -6.55
CA GLU A 32 3.02 -12.31 -6.23
C GLU A 32 3.64 -11.62 -7.46
N LEU A 33 3.55 -12.23 -8.64
CA LEU A 33 3.98 -11.64 -9.91
C LEU A 33 3.13 -10.43 -10.30
N GLU A 34 1.81 -10.52 -10.17
CA GLU A 34 0.90 -9.41 -10.44
C GLU A 34 1.10 -8.24 -9.45
N LEU A 35 1.39 -8.53 -8.18
CA LEU A 35 1.79 -7.50 -7.20
C LEU A 35 3.14 -6.85 -7.54
N LYS A 36 4.09 -7.60 -8.11
CA LYS A 36 5.39 -7.07 -8.57
C LYS A 36 5.25 -6.20 -9.82
N LYS A 37 4.38 -6.58 -10.76
CA LYS A 37 4.06 -5.80 -11.97
C LYS A 37 3.32 -4.51 -11.67
N ASN A 38 2.36 -4.54 -10.73
CA ASN A 38 1.59 -3.37 -10.33
C ASN A 38 2.33 -2.40 -9.39
N LYS A 39 3.65 -2.56 -9.19
CA LYS A 39 4.49 -1.61 -8.43
C LYS A 39 4.52 -0.20 -9.01
N THR A 40 4.07 0.01 -10.24
CA THR A 40 4.06 1.32 -10.94
C THR A 40 3.05 2.31 -10.36
N VAL A 41 2.05 1.82 -9.62
CA VAL A 41 1.08 2.66 -8.90
C VAL A 41 1.15 2.29 -7.43
N GLN A 42 2.12 2.85 -6.70
CA GLN A 42 2.13 2.73 -5.25
C GLN A 42 1.15 3.78 -4.68
N PRO A 43 -0.03 3.40 -4.17
CA PRO A 43 -0.77 4.29 -3.28
C PRO A 43 0.13 4.69 -2.10
N TYR A 44 -0.10 5.88 -1.54
CA TYR A 44 0.65 6.47 -0.42
C TYR A 44 1.11 5.39 0.58
N ARG A 45 2.39 5.01 0.49
CA ARG A 45 2.99 3.95 1.31
C ARG A 45 3.68 4.60 2.48
N ILE A 46 3.59 4.00 3.67
CA ILE A 46 4.26 4.42 4.91
C ILE A 46 5.76 4.70 4.68
N ASP A 47 6.36 4.01 3.69
CA ASP A 47 7.71 4.21 3.20
C ASP A 47 8.03 5.65 2.77
N ASN A 48 7.07 6.43 2.26
CA ASN A 48 7.33 7.80 1.80
C ASN A 48 7.62 8.73 2.98
N GLU A 49 6.93 8.57 4.12
CA GLU A 49 7.25 9.33 5.33
C GLU A 49 8.63 8.96 5.88
N ALA A 50 8.96 7.67 5.86
CA ALA A 50 10.27 7.19 6.27
C ALA A 50 11.39 7.71 5.35
N LYS A 51 11.18 7.69 4.02
CA LYS A 51 12.12 8.25 3.04
C LYS A 51 12.31 9.76 3.22
N ILE A 52 11.22 10.50 3.46
CA ILE A 52 11.29 11.95 3.72
C ILE A 52 12.08 12.24 5.01
N LYS A 53 11.96 11.39 6.03
CA LYS A 53 12.75 11.51 7.26
C LYS A 53 14.22 11.15 7.04
N LEU A 54 14.50 10.11 6.28
CA LEU A 54 15.86 9.63 5.97
C LEU A 54 16.69 10.72 5.27
N VAL A 55 16.09 11.46 4.34
CA VAL A 55 16.77 12.55 3.61
C VAL A 55 17.08 13.77 4.49
N LYS A 56 16.57 13.81 5.73
CA LYS A 56 16.94 14.82 6.73
C LYS A 56 18.00 14.33 7.74
N ASP A 57 18.29 13.04 7.75
CA ASP A 57 19.22 12.47 8.70
C ASP A 57 20.65 12.86 8.30
N LEU A 58 21.35 13.60 9.18
CA LEU A 58 22.69 14.12 8.90
C LEU A 58 23.67 12.97 8.60
N SER A 59 23.60 11.88 9.36
CA SER A 59 24.43 10.70 9.14
C SER A 59 24.18 10.06 7.77
N PHE A 60 22.95 10.15 7.26
CA PHE A 60 22.61 9.65 5.93
C PHE A 60 23.09 10.59 4.83
N VAL A 61 23.06 11.90 5.06
CA VAL A 61 23.61 12.89 4.12
C VAL A 61 25.12 12.71 3.99
N GLU A 62 25.83 12.63 5.12
CA GLU A 62 27.29 12.41 5.16
C GLU A 62 27.68 11.11 4.45
N LEU A 63 26.94 10.02 4.67
CA LEU A 63 27.16 8.76 3.98
C LEU A 63 27.00 8.88 2.45
N ILE A 64 26.01 9.64 1.99
CA ILE A 64 25.76 9.80 0.56
C ILE A 64 26.82 10.70 -0.09
N GLU A 65 27.27 11.73 0.61
CA GLU A 65 28.39 12.57 0.17
C GLU A 65 29.70 11.78 0.06
N GLU A 66 29.94 10.83 0.97
CA GLU A 66 31.11 9.94 0.92
C GLU A 66 31.01 8.90 -0.22
N LEU A 67 29.80 8.45 -0.56
CA LEU A 67 29.57 7.49 -1.64
C LEU A 67 29.65 8.13 -3.04
N ASP A 68 29.11 9.34 -3.20
CA ASP A 68 29.11 10.09 -4.45
C ASP A 68 29.06 11.61 -4.19
N GLU A 69 30.22 12.25 -4.25
CA GLU A 69 30.41 13.68 -3.99
C GLU A 69 29.63 14.59 -4.97
N TRP A 70 29.23 14.09 -6.14
CA TRP A 70 28.49 14.88 -7.14
C TRP A 70 26.98 14.70 -7.03
N TYR A 71 26.53 13.72 -6.25
CA TYR A 71 25.11 13.47 -6.06
C TYR A 71 24.51 14.42 -5.01
N ARG A 72 23.59 15.28 -5.45
CA ARG A 72 22.84 16.16 -4.56
C ARG A 72 21.53 15.51 -4.13
N LEU A 73 21.42 15.22 -2.83
CA LEU A 73 20.17 14.73 -2.26
C LEU A 73 19.03 15.72 -2.52
N PRO A 74 17.87 15.25 -3.04
CA PRO A 74 16.73 16.11 -3.26
C PRO A 74 16.19 16.60 -1.91
N SER A 75 15.79 17.87 -1.83
CA SER A 75 15.22 18.39 -0.59
C SER A 75 13.90 17.68 -0.24
N ARG A 76 13.49 17.77 1.05
CA ARG A 76 12.13 17.35 1.46
C ARG A 76 11.05 17.95 0.57
N GLN A 77 11.18 19.23 0.22
CA GLN A 77 10.19 19.90 -0.63
C GLN A 77 10.15 19.28 -2.02
N THR A 78 11.31 18.96 -2.59
CA THR A 78 11.41 18.29 -3.89
C THR A 78 10.71 16.93 -3.87
N ILE A 79 10.95 16.12 -2.84
CA ILE A 79 10.33 14.80 -2.68
C ILE A 79 8.82 14.94 -2.47
N SER A 80 8.38 15.85 -1.60
CA SER A 80 6.96 16.12 -1.36
C SER A 80 6.24 16.54 -2.65
N ASN A 81 6.83 17.47 -3.42
CA ASN A 81 6.25 17.93 -4.69
C ASN A 81 6.17 16.80 -5.72
N GLN A 82 7.18 15.93 -5.78
CA GLN A 82 7.15 14.75 -6.66
C GLN A 82 6.05 13.77 -6.26
N ILE A 83 5.89 13.49 -4.96
CA ILE A 83 4.81 12.63 -4.45
C ILE A 83 3.45 13.23 -4.80
N GLU A 84 3.28 14.54 -4.61
CA GLU A 84 2.04 15.24 -4.95
C GLU A 84 1.75 15.17 -6.46
N ALA A 85 2.74 15.39 -7.32
CA ALA A 85 2.59 15.28 -8.76
C ALA A 85 2.15 13.86 -9.18
N ILE A 86 2.77 12.83 -8.60
CA ILE A 86 2.38 11.43 -8.81
C ILE A 86 0.92 11.21 -8.37
N TYR A 87 0.56 11.70 -7.19
CA TYR A 87 -0.81 11.59 -6.67
C TYR A 87 -1.83 12.25 -7.61
N GLN A 88 -1.58 13.48 -8.06
CA GLN A 88 -2.50 14.19 -8.95
C GLN A 88 -2.67 13.46 -10.29
N ASN A 89 -1.58 12.92 -10.84
CA ASN A 89 -1.64 12.14 -12.07
C ASN A 89 -2.46 10.86 -11.88
N GLN A 90 -2.18 10.09 -10.83
CA GLN A 90 -2.93 8.85 -10.53
C GLN A 90 -4.41 9.12 -10.25
N LYS A 91 -4.72 10.22 -9.55
CA LYS A 91 -6.08 10.68 -9.30
C LYS A 91 -6.80 11.00 -10.62
N LEU A 92 -6.14 11.65 -11.56
CA LEU A 92 -6.70 11.97 -12.87
C LEU A 92 -6.98 10.69 -13.67
N LEU A 93 -6.03 9.76 -13.71
CA LEU A 93 -6.18 8.46 -14.37
C LEU A 93 -7.35 7.68 -13.78
N LEU A 94 -7.41 7.57 -12.45
CA LEU A 94 -8.50 6.90 -11.75
C LEU A 94 -9.85 7.57 -12.03
N LYS A 95 -9.92 8.91 -12.01
CA LYS A 95 -11.15 9.65 -12.31
C LYS A 95 -11.64 9.37 -13.74
N ASN A 96 -10.73 9.31 -14.70
CA ASN A 96 -11.07 8.98 -16.09
C ASN A 96 -11.53 7.52 -16.22
N PHE A 97 -10.86 6.59 -15.55
CA PHE A 97 -11.28 5.19 -15.49
C PHE A 97 -12.67 5.01 -14.85
N LEU A 98 -12.95 5.68 -13.74
CA LEU A 98 -14.26 5.59 -13.08
C LEU A 98 -15.40 6.11 -13.97
N LYS A 99 -15.12 7.07 -14.87
CA LYS A 99 -16.12 7.55 -15.85
C LYS A 99 -16.47 6.50 -16.91
N THR A 100 -15.58 5.54 -17.20
CA THR A 100 -15.87 4.48 -18.19
C THR A 100 -16.71 3.36 -17.60
N ILE A 101 -16.82 3.27 -16.27
CA ILE A 101 -17.57 2.22 -15.60
C ILE A 101 -19.07 2.57 -15.56
N ARG A 102 -19.91 1.67 -16.09
CA ARG A 102 -21.37 1.85 -16.11
C ARG A 102 -22.05 1.57 -14.77
N LYS A 103 -21.58 0.56 -14.03
CA LYS A 103 -22.14 0.13 -12.73
C LYS A 103 -21.00 -0.09 -11.74
N LEU A 104 -21.09 0.60 -10.61
CA LEU A 104 -20.10 0.57 -9.54
C LEU A 104 -20.82 0.44 -8.19
N ALA A 105 -20.31 -0.41 -7.32
CA ALA A 105 -20.70 -0.51 -5.92
C ALA A 105 -19.56 0.01 -5.04
N ILE A 106 -19.91 0.75 -3.99
CA ILE A 106 -18.97 1.35 -3.04
C ILE A 106 -19.27 0.77 -1.66
N ILE A 107 -18.26 0.25 -1.00
CA ILE A 107 -18.34 -0.23 0.39
C ILE A 107 -17.34 0.59 1.20
N THR A 108 -17.83 1.20 2.28
CA THR A 108 -17.01 1.97 3.22
C THR A 108 -17.00 1.23 4.55
N ASP A 109 -15.82 1.06 5.13
CA ASP A 109 -15.63 0.47 6.46
C ASP A 109 -14.64 1.33 7.24
N SER A 110 -14.99 1.70 8.47
CA SER A 110 -14.20 2.61 9.30
C SER A 110 -13.86 1.97 10.64
N TRP A 111 -12.62 2.14 11.09
CA TRP A 111 -12.15 1.60 12.36
C TRP A 111 -11.18 2.55 13.06
N THR A 112 -11.23 2.54 14.39
CA THR A 112 -10.24 3.22 15.24
C THR A 112 -9.18 2.21 15.65
N ALA A 113 -7.91 2.49 15.33
CA ALA A 113 -6.79 1.66 15.75
C ALA A 113 -6.44 1.87 17.24
N CYS A 114 -5.67 0.95 17.82
CA CYS A 114 -5.27 1.00 19.23
C CYS A 114 -4.42 2.24 19.60
N ASN A 115 -3.83 2.90 18.61
CA ASN A 115 -3.10 4.16 18.79
C ASN A 115 -4.03 5.40 18.66
N ASN A 116 -5.35 5.20 18.76
CA ASN A 116 -6.37 6.23 18.63
C ASN A 116 -6.39 6.94 17.27
N SER A 117 -5.76 6.37 16.23
CA SER A 117 -5.87 6.85 14.85
C SER A 117 -7.13 6.28 14.20
N ASN A 118 -7.92 7.14 13.56
CA ASN A 118 -9.08 6.73 12.78
C ASN A 118 -8.66 6.36 11.35
N TYR A 119 -9.22 5.27 10.86
CA TYR A 119 -9.01 4.79 9.49
C TYR A 119 -10.35 4.53 8.84
N MET A 120 -10.41 4.79 7.54
CA MET A 120 -11.55 4.45 6.70
C MET A 120 -11.04 3.75 5.45
N SER A 121 -11.48 2.52 5.22
CA SER A 121 -11.34 1.88 3.92
C SER A 121 -12.54 2.18 3.03
N ILE A 122 -12.24 2.39 1.76
CA ILE A 122 -13.20 2.48 0.69
C ILE A 122 -12.84 1.37 -0.29
N THR A 123 -13.77 0.45 -0.52
CA THR A 123 -13.64 -0.59 -1.54
C THR A 123 -14.65 -0.35 -2.64
N LEU A 124 -14.16 -0.22 -3.86
CA LEU A 124 -14.93 -0.06 -5.08
C LEU A 124 -15.00 -1.41 -5.80
N TYR A 125 -16.20 -1.84 -6.20
CA TYR A 125 -16.43 -3.04 -7.00
C TYR A 125 -17.19 -2.65 -8.26
N TRP A 126 -16.76 -3.14 -9.43
CA TRP A 126 -17.49 -2.93 -10.68
C TRP A 126 -17.55 -4.21 -11.50
N ILE A 127 -18.53 -4.29 -12.40
CA ILE A 127 -18.67 -5.41 -13.34
C ILE A 127 -17.94 -5.02 -14.64
N ASN A 128 -17.04 -5.86 -15.12
CA ASN A 128 -16.37 -5.67 -16.41
C ASN A 128 -17.04 -6.49 -17.54
N ASP A 129 -16.59 -6.28 -18.78
CA ASP A 129 -17.16 -6.94 -19.97
C ASP A 129 -17.01 -8.47 -19.96
N ASN A 130 -16.03 -8.96 -19.20
CA ASN A 130 -15.79 -10.40 -18.99
C ASN A 130 -16.61 -10.97 -17.83
N TRP A 131 -17.62 -10.25 -17.32
CA TRP A 131 -18.46 -10.65 -16.19
C TRP A 131 -17.72 -10.90 -14.88
N ASN A 132 -16.51 -10.34 -14.74
CA ASN A 132 -15.77 -10.36 -13.49
C ASN A 132 -16.12 -9.14 -12.64
N ALA A 133 -15.91 -9.27 -11.33
CA ALA A 133 -16.08 -8.20 -10.35
C ALA A 133 -14.74 -7.77 -9.73
N PRO A 134 -13.83 -7.15 -10.50
CA PRO A 134 -12.60 -6.59 -9.94
C PRO A 134 -12.89 -5.56 -8.85
N LEU A 135 -11.94 -5.42 -7.93
CA LEU A 135 -12.04 -4.54 -6.78
C LEU A 135 -10.86 -3.57 -6.71
N LEU A 136 -11.12 -2.36 -6.24
CA LEU A 136 -10.12 -1.35 -5.93
C LEU A 136 -10.27 -0.93 -4.47
N LYS A 137 -9.20 -1.05 -3.69
CA LYS A 137 -9.17 -0.70 -2.26
C LYS A 137 -8.38 0.58 -2.04
N MET A 138 -8.96 1.48 -1.26
CA MET A 138 -8.33 2.69 -0.77
C MET A 138 -8.44 2.72 0.74
N ILE A 139 -7.40 3.17 1.43
CA ILE A 139 -7.41 3.39 2.88
C ILE A 139 -7.08 4.87 3.10
N ILE A 140 -7.92 5.52 3.87
CA ILE A 140 -7.78 6.90 4.32
C ILE A 140 -7.46 6.82 5.81
N ARG A 141 -6.52 7.66 6.24
CA ARG A 141 -6.18 7.87 7.64
C ARG A 141 -6.45 9.34 7.95
N ASP A 142 -7.17 9.59 9.03
CA ASP A 142 -7.29 10.93 9.63
C ASP A 142 -6.05 11.27 10.48
#